data_AF-A0A1X1Y4E6-F1
#
_entry.id   AF-A0A1X1Y4E6-F1
#
_cell.length_a   1.000
_cell.length_b   1.000
_cell.length_c   1.000
_cell.angle_alpha   90.00
_cell.angle_beta   90.00
_cell.angle_gamma   90.00
#
_symmetry.space_group_name_H-M   'P 1'
#
loop_
_entity.id
_entity.type
_entity.pdbx_description
1 polymer ?
#
loop_
_entity_poly.entity_id
_entity_poly.type
_entity_poly.pdbx_seq_one_letter_code
_entity_poly.pdbx_strand_id
1 'polypeptide(L)'
;MKPIAAVAIAIAALLFSGCSASQIVNTGGDTKCKDFTTQDEKKQNEEISKMLKDKNGTDPTGIELTATRLSATTYCQTIGKPDSKISEAPHG
;
A
#
# COMPACT_ATOMS: atom_id res chain seq x y z
N MET A 1 -34.32 -38.54 -18.03
CA MET A 1 -33.83 -37.62 -19.09
C MET A 1 -32.58 -36.90 -18.59
N LYS A 2 -31.40 -37.22 -19.14
CA LYS A 2 -30.27 -36.28 -19.34
C LYS A 2 -30.35 -35.84 -20.82
N PRO A 3 -29.58 -34.89 -21.38
CA PRO A 3 -28.53 -34.01 -20.81
C PRO A 3 -28.52 -32.56 -21.39
N ILE A 4 -28.06 -31.53 -20.65
CA ILE A 4 -27.38 -30.33 -21.21
C ILE A 4 -26.57 -29.74 -20.03
N ALA A 5 -25.25 -29.84 -19.86
CA ALA A 5 -24.10 -29.54 -20.72
C ALA A 5 -24.02 -28.06 -21.15
N ALA A 6 -23.55 -27.19 -20.26
CA ALA A 6 -22.83 -25.97 -20.65
C ALA A 6 -21.79 -25.66 -19.55
N VAL A 7 -20.50 -25.87 -19.84
CA VAL A 7 -19.51 -24.82 -20.15
C VAL A 7 -19.11 -24.04 -18.90
N ALA A 8 -17.87 -23.81 -18.53
CA ALA A 8 -16.54 -24.31 -18.84
C ALA A 8 -15.67 -23.67 -17.75
N ILE A 9 -14.71 -24.40 -17.21
CA ILE A 9 -13.71 -23.85 -16.28
C ILE A 9 -12.79 -22.94 -17.08
N ALA A 10 -12.71 -21.65 -16.75
CA ALA A 10 -11.63 -20.77 -17.18
C ALA A 10 -11.37 -19.68 -16.13
N ILE A 11 -10.64 -20.10 -15.10
CA ILE A 11 -9.62 -19.35 -14.34
C ILE A 11 -9.37 -17.93 -14.89
N ALA A 12 -10.09 -16.94 -14.36
CA ALA A 12 -9.79 -15.51 -14.58
C ALA A 12 -9.38 -14.80 -13.28
N ALA A 13 -8.93 -15.55 -12.26
CA ALA A 13 -8.47 -14.98 -10.98
C ALA A 13 -6.95 -14.83 -10.89
N LEU A 14 -6.18 -15.24 -11.91
CA LEU A 14 -4.71 -15.19 -11.88
C LEU A 14 -4.10 -13.86 -12.35
N LEU A 15 -4.91 -12.85 -12.68
CA LEU A 15 -4.42 -11.51 -13.04
C LEU A 15 -4.34 -10.53 -11.86
N PHE A 16 -4.66 -10.97 -10.64
CA PHE A 16 -4.29 -10.26 -9.41
C PHE A 16 -3.01 -10.85 -8.79
N SER A 17 -2.00 -11.15 -9.60
CA SER A 17 -0.63 -11.47 -9.16
C SER A 17 0.09 -10.25 -8.54
N GLY A 18 -0.61 -9.49 -7.70
CA GLY A 18 -0.08 -8.36 -6.93
C GLY A 18 -0.52 -8.33 -5.46
N CYS A 19 -1.37 -9.26 -4.99
CA CYS A 19 -1.69 -9.37 -3.57
C CYS A 19 -1.28 -10.75 -3.06
N SER A 20 0.01 -10.91 -2.76
CA SER A 20 0.52 -12.09 -2.08
C SER A 20 -0.23 -12.27 -0.76
N ALA A 21 -1.04 -13.33 -0.71
CA ALA A 21 -1.77 -13.80 0.46
C ALA A 21 -0.83 -14.42 1.51
N SER A 22 0.13 -13.63 1.98
CA SER A 22 1.05 -13.99 3.05
C SER A 22 1.00 -12.92 4.13
N GLN A 23 -0.17 -12.70 4.75
CA GLN A 23 -0.28 -11.92 5.98
C GLN A 23 0.55 -10.62 5.99
N ILE A 24 0.63 -9.94 4.82
CA ILE A 24 1.23 -8.62 4.71
C ILE A 24 0.21 -7.76 5.42
N VAL A 25 0.46 -7.46 6.69
CA VAL A 25 -0.21 -6.38 7.39
C VAL A 25 0.21 -5.13 6.63
N ASN A 26 -0.53 -4.85 5.57
CA ASN A 26 -0.33 -3.72 4.69
C ASN A 26 -0.93 -2.55 5.48
N THR A 27 -0.20 -2.08 6.49
CA THR A 27 -0.68 -1.11 7.47
C THR A 27 -1.02 0.21 6.78
N GLY A 28 -0.45 0.47 5.59
CA GLY A 28 -0.65 1.70 4.85
C GLY A 28 -0.30 2.89 5.74
N GLY A 29 -1.28 3.78 5.94
CA GLY A 29 -1.14 4.93 6.82
C GLY A 29 -0.83 4.60 8.28
N ASP A 30 -1.12 3.38 8.75
CA ASP A 30 -0.84 2.94 10.11
C ASP A 30 0.61 2.46 10.33
N THR A 31 1.42 2.43 9.27
CA THR A 31 2.83 2.01 9.37
C THR A 31 3.56 2.99 10.28
N LYS A 32 4.29 2.45 11.27
CA LYS A 32 5.01 3.26 12.25
C LYS A 32 6.31 3.78 11.67
N CYS A 33 6.73 4.97 12.10
CA CYS A 33 7.96 5.60 11.65
C CYS A 33 9.19 4.70 11.81
N LYS A 34 9.31 3.99 12.95
CA LYS A 34 10.43 3.05 13.18
C LYS A 34 10.49 1.92 12.16
N ASP A 35 9.34 1.49 11.65
CA ASP A 35 9.25 0.39 10.70
C ASP A 35 9.48 0.96 9.29
N PHE A 36 8.80 2.06 8.94
CA PHE A 36 8.90 2.74 7.64
C PHE A 36 10.32 3.15 7.27
N THR A 37 11.08 3.74 8.20
CA THR A 37 12.45 4.21 7.91
C THR A 37 13.46 3.06 7.72
N THR A 38 13.11 1.84 8.13
CA THR A 38 13.95 0.65 7.95
C THR A 38 13.60 -0.17 6.71
N GLN A 39 12.44 0.11 6.11
CA GLN A 39 12.00 -0.51 4.87
C GLN A 39 12.80 0.00 3.67
N ASP A 40 12.94 -0.86 2.66
CA ASP A 40 13.44 -0.43 1.36
C ASP A 40 12.44 0.51 0.65
N GLU A 41 12.92 1.23 -0.36
CA GLU A 41 12.11 2.19 -1.11
C GLU A 41 10.86 1.56 -1.73
N LYS A 42 10.93 0.31 -2.21
CA LYS A 42 9.77 -0.35 -2.80
C LYS A 42 8.69 -0.57 -1.75
N LYS A 43 9.07 -1.03 -0.56
CA LYS A 43 8.15 -1.22 0.58
C LYS A 43 7.58 0.11 1.07
N GLN A 44 8.39 1.15 1.18
CA GLN A 44 7.91 2.50 1.50
C GLN A 44 6.86 2.98 0.49
N ASN A 45 7.10 2.76 -0.81
CA ASN A 45 6.15 3.11 -1.85
C ASN A 45 4.85 2.30 -1.78
N GLU A 46 4.90 1.01 -1.41
CA GLU A 46 3.71 0.19 -1.18
C GLU A 46 2.84 0.76 -0.04
N GLU A 47 3.44 1.09 1.11
CA GLU A 47 2.73 1.65 2.26
C GLU A 47 2.13 3.04 1.95
N ILE A 48 2.89 3.93 1.30
CA ILE A 48 2.42 5.27 0.92
C ILE A 48 1.35 5.19 -0.17
N SER A 49 1.52 4.31 -1.16
CA SER A 49 0.52 4.13 -2.22
C SER A 49 -0.80 3.65 -1.64
N LYS A 50 -0.75 2.69 -0.71
CA LYS A 50 -1.91 2.25 0.04
C LYS A 50 -2.53 3.39 0.85
N MET A 51 -1.74 4.14 1.62
CA MET A 51 -2.22 5.26 2.42
C MET A 51 -2.97 6.30 1.57
N LEU A 52 -2.37 6.70 0.44
CA LEU A 52 -2.99 7.67 -0.46
C LEU A 52 -4.24 7.12 -1.13
N LYS A 53 -4.24 5.83 -1.50
CA LYS A 53 -5.43 5.16 -2.05
C LYS A 53 -6.57 5.04 -1.05
N ASP A 54 -6.27 4.67 0.19
CA ASP A 54 -7.27 4.57 1.26
C ASP A 54 -7.87 5.94 1.58
N LYS A 55 -7.07 7.02 1.48
CA LYS A 55 -7.50 8.41 1.67
C LYS A 55 -8.32 8.96 0.48
N ASN A 56 -7.86 8.74 -0.74
CA ASN A 56 -8.37 9.42 -1.94
C ASN A 56 -9.33 8.54 -2.77
N GLY A 57 -9.39 7.23 -2.51
CA GLY A 57 -10.19 6.26 -3.26
C GLY A 57 -9.62 5.87 -4.63
N THR A 58 -8.50 6.44 -5.05
CA THR A 58 -7.83 6.19 -6.33
C THR A 58 -6.33 6.02 -6.13
N ASP A 59 -5.67 5.32 -7.06
CA ASP A 59 -4.21 5.17 -7.03
C ASP A 59 -3.52 6.54 -7.20
N PRO A 60 -2.47 6.84 -6.42
CA PRO A 60 -1.76 8.10 -6.51
C PRO A 60 -0.94 8.19 -7.79
N THR A 61 -0.71 9.41 -8.26
CA THR A 61 0.28 9.68 -9.30
C THR A 61 1.70 9.42 -8.78
N GLY A 62 2.65 9.20 -9.69
CA GLY A 62 4.05 9.00 -9.30
C GLY A 62 4.67 10.19 -8.56
N ILE A 63 4.17 11.40 -8.81
CA ILE A 63 4.61 12.62 -8.13
C ILE A 63 4.06 12.66 -6.70
N GLU A 64 2.76 12.41 -6.50
CA GLU A 64 2.15 12.36 -5.17
C GLU A 64 2.79 11.29 -4.29
N LEU A 65 3.04 10.11 -4.87
CA LEU A 65 3.73 9.01 -4.19
C LEU A 65 5.13 9.43 -3.72
N THR A 66 5.93 10.01 -4.62
CA THR A 66 7.30 10.42 -4.30
C THR A 66 7.34 11.56 -3.28
N ALA A 67 6.51 12.57 -3.45
CA ALA A 67 6.43 13.72 -2.54
C ALA A 67 5.96 13.30 -1.15
N THR A 68 4.96 12.42 -1.09
CA THR A 68 4.43 11.91 0.17
C THR A 68 5.42 10.99 0.86
N ARG A 69 6.13 10.13 0.14
CA ARG A 69 7.22 9.32 0.70
C ARG A 69 8.31 10.20 1.31
N LEU A 70 8.76 11.22 0.59
CA LEU A 70 9.78 12.13 1.10
C LEU A 70 9.30 12.85 2.37
N SER A 71 8.04 13.29 2.37
CA SER A 71 7.43 13.97 3.51
C SER A 71 7.30 13.04 4.72
N ALA A 72 6.86 11.80 4.52
CA ALA A 72 6.79 10.78 5.57
C ALA A 72 8.17 10.43 6.13
N THR A 73 9.17 10.22 5.27
CA THR A 73 10.56 9.98 5.69
C THR A 73 11.09 11.14 6.51
N THR A 74 10.91 12.37 6.03
CA THR A 74 11.38 13.58 6.72
C THR A 74 10.67 13.75 8.06
N TYR A 75 9.35 13.57 8.10
CA TYR A 75 8.56 13.58 9.33
C TYR A 75 9.13 12.58 10.34
N CYS A 76 9.30 11.32 9.95
CA CYS A 76 9.79 10.26 10.82
C CYS A 76 11.23 10.48 11.31
N GLN A 77 12.06 11.18 10.55
CA GLN A 77 13.45 11.48 10.93
C GLN A 77 13.61 12.72 11.80
N THR A 78 12.59 13.58 11.89
CA THR A 78 12.73 14.91 12.52
C THR A 78 11.77 15.12 13.68
N ILE A 79 10.46 15.04 13.45
CA ILE A 79 9.41 15.43 14.40
C ILE A 79 8.64 14.20 14.91
N GLY A 80 8.50 13.18 14.06
CA GLY A 80 7.82 11.95 14.37
C GLY A 80 8.55 11.14 15.45
N LYS A 81 7.78 10.43 16.27
CA LYS A 81 8.30 9.45 17.23
C LYS A 81 8.39 8.08 16.58
N PRO A 82 9.15 7.12 17.14
CA PRO A 82 9.23 5.75 16.62
C PRO A 82 7.85 5.09 16.40
N ASP A 83 6.86 5.42 17.22
CA ASP A 83 5.50 4.90 17.20
C ASP A 83 4.49 5.78 16.46
N SER A 84 4.88 6.98 16.02
CA SER A 84 4.07 7.83 15.14
C SER A 84 3.76 7.10 13.85
N LYS A 85 2.53 7.28 13.36
CA LYS A 85 2.08 6.69 12.09
C LYS A 85 2.46 7.58 10.92
N ILE A 86 2.76 7.00 9.76
CA ILE A 86 3.10 7.78 8.55
C ILE A 86 1.91 8.61 8.03
N SER A 87 0.67 8.24 8.36
CA SER A 87 -0.53 9.06 8.07
C SER A 87 -0.59 10.38 8.83
N GLU A 88 0.26 10.59 9.85
CA GLU A 88 0.38 11.87 10.56
C GLU A 88 1.33 12.83 9.85
N ALA A 89 2.16 12.34 8.92
CA ALA A 89 3.07 13.19 8.16
C ALA A 89 2.30 14.08 7.18
N PRO A 90 2.82 15.26 6.78
CA PRO A 90 2.23 16.02 5.69
C PRO A 90 2.17 15.21 4.39
N HIS A 91 1.02 15.22 3.71
CA HIS A 91 0.80 14.49 2.47
C HIS A 91 -0.21 15.23 1.58
N GLY A 92 -0.13 14.97 0.27
CA GLY A 92 -1.01 15.55 -0.76
C GLY A 92 -2.45 15.06 -0.68
#